data_AF-A0A0B1R6H0-F1
#
_entry.id   AF-A0A0B1R6H0-F1
#
_cell.length_a   1.000
_cell.length_b   1.000
_cell.length_c   1.000
_cell.angle_alpha   90.00
_cell.angle_beta   90.00
_cell.angle_gamma   90.00
#
_symmetry.space_group_name_H-M   'P 1'
#
loop_
_entity.id
_entity.type
_entity.pdbx_description
1 polymer ?
#
loop_
_entity_poly.entity_id
_entity_poly.type
_entity_poly.pdbx_seq_one_letter_code
_entity_poly.pdbx_strand_id
1 'polypeptide(L)'
;MDKKHIDLADLLSVRFSYSPDADMHAFKDWAEQRLSENEVNENVLILASLGLDKAISQYEVYRYFDAYLLDNAIAHPSPFELLPMIVRYGLKRIAFSESEAEVWSGLTHFKDFYYEVGPSRILKKIVSYLTDAYEDFVNYYDEDEGYFYLRRPRHELIVKEFQAKYVQESAMRFLRLFEGEYYRLGM
;
A
#
# COMPACT_ATOMS: atom_id res chain seq x y z
N MET A 1 -8.58 -4.91 17.22
CA MET A 1 -7.71 -5.81 16.45
C MET A 1 -7.57 -5.16 15.09
N ASP A 2 -6.34 -4.78 14.71
CA ASP A 2 -6.10 -4.11 13.44
C ASP A 2 -6.50 -5.07 12.30
N LYS A 3 -7.40 -4.64 11.42
CA LYS A 3 -7.82 -5.40 10.24
C LYS A 3 -7.44 -4.61 9.00
N LYS A 4 -7.01 -5.30 7.95
CA LYS A 4 -6.81 -4.69 6.63
C LYS A 4 -8.17 -4.16 6.16
N HIS A 5 -8.34 -2.85 6.23
CA HIS A 5 -9.49 -2.16 5.66
C HIS A 5 -8.98 -1.33 4.50
N ILE A 6 -9.42 -1.68 3.29
CA ILE A 6 -9.16 -0.90 2.08
C ILE A 6 -10.35 0.05 1.91
N ASP A 7 -10.05 1.34 1.83
CA ASP A 7 -11.05 2.37 1.60
C ASP A 7 -10.87 3.04 0.23
N LEU A 8 -11.73 4.02 -0.07
CA LEU A 8 -11.72 4.70 -1.36
C LEU A 8 -10.37 5.38 -1.65
N ALA A 9 -9.70 5.97 -0.65
CA ALA A 9 -8.42 6.62 -0.87
C ALA A 9 -7.31 5.62 -1.21
N ASP A 10 -7.38 4.39 -0.69
CA ASP A 10 -6.47 3.32 -1.10
C ASP A 10 -6.71 2.95 -2.57
N LEU A 11 -7.96 2.78 -2.97
CA LEU A 11 -8.32 2.46 -4.36
C LEU A 11 -7.95 3.56 -5.34
N LEU A 12 -8.12 4.83 -4.96
CA LEU A 12 -7.63 5.97 -5.74
C LEU A 12 -6.11 5.90 -5.94
N SER A 13 -5.36 5.53 -4.90
CA SER A 13 -3.92 5.32 -5.03
C SER A 13 -3.58 4.23 -6.05
N VAL A 14 -4.31 3.11 -6.05
CA VAL A 14 -4.08 2.00 -6.99
C VAL A 14 -4.46 2.39 -8.41
N ARG A 15 -5.60 3.07 -8.57
CA ARG A 15 -6.12 3.50 -9.87
C ARG A 15 -5.21 4.52 -10.56
N PHE A 16 -4.65 5.46 -9.79
CA PHE A 16 -3.89 6.59 -10.34
C PHE A 16 -2.37 6.49 -10.15
N SER A 17 -1.87 5.45 -9.48
CA SER A 17 -0.45 5.07 -9.53
C SER A 17 -0.21 4.02 -10.61
N TYR A 18 0.94 4.07 -11.27
CA TYR A 18 1.36 2.99 -12.14
C TYR A 18 1.93 1.86 -11.28
N SER A 19 1.08 0.89 -10.91
CA SER A 19 1.50 -0.32 -10.20
C SER A 19 1.15 -1.54 -11.05
N PRO A 20 2.12 -2.20 -11.71
CA PRO A 20 1.85 -3.40 -12.51
C PRO A 20 1.31 -4.56 -11.66
N ASP A 21 1.67 -4.62 -10.37
CA ASP A 21 1.19 -5.61 -9.41
C ASP A 21 0.01 -5.11 -8.57
N ALA A 22 -0.82 -4.23 -9.14
CA ALA A 22 -2.01 -3.72 -8.47
C ALA A 22 -2.99 -4.84 -8.15
N ASP A 23 -3.37 -4.96 -6.88
CA ASP A 23 -4.34 -5.96 -6.41
C ASP A 23 -5.76 -5.56 -6.81
N MET A 24 -6.27 -6.16 -7.90
CA MET A 24 -7.62 -5.90 -8.38
C MET A 24 -8.70 -6.43 -7.43
N HIS A 25 -8.38 -7.42 -6.59
CA HIS A 25 -9.34 -7.92 -5.60
C HIS A 25 -9.69 -6.87 -4.54
N ALA A 26 -8.79 -5.90 -4.30
CA ALA A 26 -9.04 -4.80 -3.37
C ALA A 26 -10.28 -3.96 -3.76
N PHE A 27 -10.54 -3.75 -5.05
CA PHE A 27 -11.72 -3.01 -5.54
C PHE A 27 -13.00 -3.80 -5.30
N LYS A 28 -12.94 -5.11 -5.49
CA LYS A 28 -14.05 -6.04 -5.30
C LYS A 28 -14.40 -6.15 -3.81
N ASP A 29 -13.42 -6.36 -2.95
CA ASP A 29 -13.63 -6.44 -1.49
C ASP A 29 -14.20 -5.13 -0.93
N TRP A 30 -13.71 -3.99 -1.42
CA TRP A 30 -14.28 -2.68 -1.09
C TRP A 30 -15.74 -2.56 -1.56
N ALA A 31 -16.05 -3.00 -2.80
CA ALA A 31 -17.40 -2.94 -3.33
C ALA A 31 -18.37 -3.85 -2.55
N GLU A 32 -17.96 -5.08 -2.20
CA GLU A 32 -18.74 -5.97 -1.34
C GLU A 32 -19.03 -5.34 0.04
N GLN A 33 -18.04 -4.63 0.60
CA GLN A 33 -18.26 -3.87 1.83
C GLN A 33 -19.30 -2.75 1.62
N ARG A 34 -19.22 -1.96 0.54
CA ARG A 34 -20.21 -0.91 0.24
C ARG A 34 -21.62 -1.48 0.11
N LEU A 35 -21.78 -2.63 -0.54
CA LEU A 35 -23.07 -3.32 -0.64
C LEU A 35 -23.60 -3.76 0.73
N SER A 36 -22.72 -4.27 1.61
CA SER A 36 -23.10 -4.63 2.98
C SER A 36 -23.55 -3.42 3.82
N GLU A 37 -23.12 -2.22 3.45
CA GLU A 37 -23.51 -0.94 4.04
C GLU A 37 -24.80 -0.35 3.40
N ASN A 38 -25.48 -1.10 2.51
CA ASN A 38 -26.68 -0.73 1.75
C ASN A 38 -26.47 0.40 0.74
N GLU A 39 -25.25 0.55 0.20
CA GLU A 39 -25.00 1.47 -0.92
C GLU A 39 -25.62 0.92 -2.21
N VAL A 40 -26.57 1.67 -2.78
CA VAL A 40 -27.26 1.28 -4.02
C VAL A 40 -26.62 2.04 -5.19
N ASN A 41 -25.60 1.43 -5.78
CA ASN A 41 -24.92 1.96 -6.96
C ASN A 41 -24.64 0.81 -7.95
N GLU A 42 -24.99 0.99 -9.22
CA GLU A 42 -24.84 -0.04 -10.26
C GLU A 42 -23.37 -0.42 -10.49
N ASN A 43 -22.47 0.56 -10.49
CA ASN A 43 -21.04 0.31 -10.65
C ASN A 43 -20.46 -0.47 -9.46
N VAL A 44 -20.95 -0.22 -8.24
CA VAL A 44 -20.56 -0.99 -7.04
C VAL A 44 -21.03 -2.45 -7.17
N LEU A 45 -22.26 -2.67 -7.63
CA LEU A 45 -22.78 -4.04 -7.88
C LEU A 45 -21.93 -4.78 -8.91
N ILE A 46 -21.56 -4.12 -10.00
CA ILE A 46 -20.72 -4.72 -11.04
C ILE A 46 -19.34 -5.04 -10.48
N LEU A 47 -18.68 -4.09 -9.79
CA LEU A 47 -17.36 -4.31 -9.18
C LEU A 47 -17.35 -5.50 -8.21
N ALA A 48 -18.38 -5.64 -7.38
CA ALA A 48 -18.52 -6.78 -6.47
C ALA A 48 -18.67 -8.11 -7.24
N SER A 49 -19.35 -8.09 -8.39
CA SER A 49 -19.56 -9.28 -9.22
C SER A 49 -18.32 -9.75 -9.99
N LEU A 50 -17.36 -8.87 -10.27
CA LEU A 50 -16.14 -9.21 -11.02
C LEU A 50 -15.28 -10.27 -10.33
N GLY A 51 -15.40 -10.43 -9.01
CA GLY A 51 -14.69 -11.46 -8.26
C GLY A 51 -15.21 -12.89 -8.47
N LEU A 52 -16.28 -13.07 -9.25
CA LEU A 52 -16.75 -14.40 -9.68
C LEU A 52 -15.96 -14.93 -10.88
N ASP A 53 -15.23 -14.06 -11.59
CA ASP A 53 -14.41 -14.45 -12.72
C ASP A 53 -13.08 -15.05 -12.27
N LYS A 54 -12.57 -16.02 -13.04
CA LYS A 54 -11.27 -16.68 -12.75
C LYS A 54 -10.07 -15.73 -12.84
N ALA A 55 -10.20 -14.64 -13.58
CA ALA A 55 -9.19 -13.61 -13.74
C ALA A 55 -9.91 -12.26 -13.81
N ILE A 56 -9.61 -11.38 -12.85
CA ILE A 56 -10.22 -10.04 -12.82
C ILE A 56 -9.50 -9.15 -13.84
N SER A 57 -10.25 -8.61 -14.80
CA SER A 57 -9.72 -7.68 -15.80
C SER A 57 -9.47 -6.31 -15.19
N GLN A 58 -8.21 -5.85 -15.20
CA GLN A 58 -7.84 -4.51 -14.73
C GLN A 58 -8.60 -3.42 -15.49
N TYR A 59 -8.78 -3.58 -16.80
CA TYR A 59 -9.51 -2.62 -17.63
C TYR A 59 -10.96 -2.48 -17.19
N GLU A 60 -11.63 -3.59 -16.89
CA GLU A 60 -13.03 -3.57 -16.45
C GLU A 60 -13.16 -2.98 -15.06
N VAL A 61 -12.30 -3.38 -14.12
CA VAL A 61 -12.26 -2.80 -12.78
C VAL A 61 -12.11 -1.29 -12.86
N TYR A 62 -11.13 -0.78 -13.62
CA TYR A 62 -10.91 0.66 -13.74
C TYR A 62 -12.06 1.37 -14.44
N ARG A 63 -12.67 0.76 -15.46
CA ARG A 63 -13.83 1.33 -16.14
C ARG A 63 -15.01 1.54 -15.17
N TYR A 64 -15.36 0.53 -14.38
CA TYR A 64 -16.49 0.62 -13.45
C TYR A 64 -16.15 1.47 -12.23
N PHE A 65 -14.89 1.45 -11.77
CA PHE A 65 -14.44 2.35 -10.72
C PHE A 65 -14.48 3.82 -11.16
N ASP A 66 -14.02 4.15 -12.37
CA ASP A 66 -14.09 5.51 -12.91
C ASP A 66 -15.54 5.98 -13.08
N ALA A 67 -16.44 5.09 -13.53
CA ALA A 67 -17.86 5.38 -13.61
C ALA A 67 -18.48 5.64 -12.22
N TYR A 68 -18.08 4.88 -11.20
CA TYR A 68 -18.47 5.13 -9.82
C TYR A 68 -18.02 6.52 -9.33
N LEU A 69 -16.78 6.92 -9.60
CA LEU A 69 -16.26 8.24 -9.23
C LEU A 69 -17.09 9.36 -9.89
N LEU A 70 -17.43 9.19 -11.17
CA LEU A 70 -18.23 10.14 -11.92
C LEU A 70 -19.65 10.28 -11.35
N ASP A 71 -20.34 9.16 -11.11
CA ASP A 71 -21.71 9.15 -10.58
C ASP A 71 -21.83 9.82 -9.20
N ASN A 72 -20.77 9.72 -8.39
CA ASN A 72 -20.71 10.31 -7.06
C ASN A 72 -20.02 11.68 -7.01
N ALA A 73 -19.70 12.27 -8.17
CA ALA A 73 -19.00 13.55 -8.29
C ALA A 73 -17.68 13.61 -7.49
N ILE A 74 -16.96 12.49 -7.42
CA ILE A 74 -15.68 12.37 -6.73
C ILE A 74 -14.58 12.83 -7.68
N ALA A 75 -13.92 13.93 -7.31
CA ALA A 75 -12.83 14.49 -8.10
C ALA A 75 -11.61 13.57 -8.11
N HIS A 76 -10.87 13.57 -9.22
CA HIS A 76 -9.58 12.91 -9.29
C HIS A 76 -8.59 13.63 -8.36
N PRO A 77 -7.82 12.90 -7.54
CA PRO A 77 -6.83 13.50 -6.68
C PRO A 77 -5.73 14.17 -7.52
N SER A 78 -5.29 15.34 -7.08
CA SER A 78 -4.05 15.95 -7.59
C SER A 78 -2.85 15.05 -7.27
N PRO A 79 -1.72 15.20 -7.98
CA PRO A 79 -0.50 14.46 -7.64
C PRO A 79 -0.08 14.62 -6.17
N PHE A 80 -0.31 15.80 -5.57
CA PHE A 80 0.02 16.05 -4.16
C PHE A 80 -0.87 15.28 -3.19
N GLU A 81 -2.17 15.16 -3.49
CA GLU A 81 -3.12 14.37 -2.69
C GLU A 81 -2.89 12.86 -2.87
N LEU A 82 -2.39 12.43 -4.03
CA LEU A 82 -2.14 11.02 -4.32
C LEU A 82 -0.94 10.45 -3.55
N LEU A 83 0.12 11.23 -3.36
CA LEU A 83 1.34 10.80 -2.64
C LEU A 83 1.08 10.17 -1.26
N PRO A 84 0.35 10.83 -0.33
CA PRO A 84 0.04 10.24 0.96
C PRO A 84 -0.81 8.96 0.82
N MET A 85 -1.73 8.91 -0.15
CA MET A 85 -2.56 7.71 -0.39
C MET A 85 -1.71 6.51 -0.83
N ILE A 86 -0.74 6.71 -1.74
CA ILE A 86 0.19 5.66 -2.20
C ILE A 86 1.01 5.12 -1.02
N VAL A 87 1.62 6.01 -0.22
CA VAL A 87 2.41 5.61 0.94
C VAL A 87 1.56 4.81 1.92
N ARG A 88 0.34 5.28 2.20
CA ARG A 88 -0.58 4.58 3.12
C ARG A 88 -0.97 3.20 2.60
N TYR A 89 -1.31 3.09 1.32
CA TYR A 89 -1.65 1.81 0.71
C TYR A 89 -0.46 0.84 0.73
N GLY A 90 0.74 1.30 0.40
CA GLY A 90 1.97 0.52 0.50
C GLY A 90 2.23 0.04 1.94
N LEU A 91 2.01 0.90 2.94
CA LEU A 91 2.12 0.52 4.35
C LEU A 91 1.10 -0.56 4.72
N LYS A 92 -0.16 -0.45 4.27
CA LYS A 92 -1.19 -1.49 4.50
C LYS A 92 -0.80 -2.81 3.84
N ARG A 93 -0.27 -2.80 2.62
CA ARG A 93 0.20 -4.01 1.93
C ARG A 93 1.24 -4.77 2.74
N ILE A 94 2.22 -4.07 3.31
CA ILE A 94 3.27 -4.68 4.16
C ILE A 94 2.71 -5.09 5.53
N ALA A 95 1.99 -4.19 6.20
CA ALA A 95 1.52 -4.38 7.58
C ALA A 95 0.55 -5.55 7.73
N PHE A 96 -0.21 -5.85 6.68
CA PHE A 96 -1.20 -6.92 6.64
C PHE A 96 -0.83 -8.05 5.66
N SER A 97 0.44 -8.17 5.27
CA SER A 97 0.91 -9.30 4.47
C SER A 97 0.67 -10.63 5.19
N GLU A 98 0.23 -11.65 4.46
CA GLU A 98 -0.02 -13.00 4.96
C GLU A 98 1.19 -13.92 4.79
N SER A 99 2.18 -13.49 4.00
CA SER A 99 3.40 -14.22 3.71
C SER A 99 4.64 -13.32 3.72
N GLU A 100 5.81 -13.91 3.94
CA GLU A 100 7.09 -13.21 3.83
C GLU A 100 7.32 -12.67 2.40
N ALA A 101 6.89 -13.42 1.38
CA ALA A 101 6.99 -12.98 -0.02
C ALA A 101 6.20 -11.68 -0.27
N GLU A 102 5.02 -11.54 0.33
CA GLU A 102 4.23 -10.30 0.26
C GLU A 102 4.90 -9.13 0.97
N VAL A 103 5.55 -9.36 2.12
CA VAL A 103 6.31 -8.33 2.83
C VAL A 103 7.39 -7.76 1.91
N TRP A 104 8.17 -8.63 1.27
CA TRP A 104 9.27 -8.21 0.38
C TRP A 104 8.78 -7.57 -0.92
N SER A 105 7.69 -8.09 -1.51
CA SER A 105 7.03 -7.45 -2.66
C SER A 105 6.53 -6.04 -2.31
N GLY A 106 5.88 -5.87 -1.16
CA GLY A 106 5.44 -4.57 -0.66
C GLY A 106 6.61 -3.63 -0.37
N LEU A 107 7.74 -4.14 0.12
CA LEU A 107 8.92 -3.32 0.39
C LEU A 107 9.62 -2.84 -0.90
N THR A 108 9.62 -3.66 -1.94
CA THR A 108 10.15 -3.30 -3.28
C THR A 108 9.42 -2.07 -3.83
N HIS A 109 8.11 -1.97 -3.63
CA HIS A 109 7.33 -0.80 -4.04
C HIS A 109 7.89 0.52 -3.46
N PHE A 110 8.34 0.53 -2.21
CA PHE A 110 8.92 1.73 -1.59
C PHE A 110 10.31 2.08 -2.12
N LYS A 111 11.10 1.09 -2.54
CA LYS A 111 12.38 1.32 -3.19
C LYS A 111 12.17 2.05 -4.53
N ASP A 112 11.23 1.58 -5.33
CA ASP A 112 10.94 2.18 -6.64
C ASP A 112 10.28 3.57 -6.50
N PHE A 113 9.42 3.73 -5.50
CA PHE A 113 8.72 4.99 -5.21
C PHE A 113 9.60 6.06 -4.53
N TYR A 114 10.83 5.73 -4.09
CA TYR A 114 11.68 6.62 -3.29
C TYR A 114 11.89 8.02 -3.90
N TYR A 115 12.03 8.09 -5.23
CA TYR A 115 12.27 9.34 -5.94
C TYR A 115 11.00 10.17 -6.21
N GLU A 116 9.81 9.59 -6.00
CA GLU A 116 8.52 10.21 -6.33
C GLU A 116 7.90 11.00 -5.16
N VAL A 117 8.39 10.79 -3.93
CA VAL A 117 7.81 11.32 -2.68
C VAL A 117 7.81 12.86 -2.57
N GLY A 118 8.46 13.55 -3.51
CA GLY A 118 8.43 15.01 -3.60
C GLY A 118 8.99 15.72 -2.34
N PRO A 119 8.48 16.92 -1.99
CA PRO A 119 9.04 17.74 -0.91
C PRO A 119 8.60 17.33 0.51
N SER A 120 7.69 16.36 0.66
CA SER A 120 7.14 16.02 1.97
C SER A 120 8.20 15.36 2.86
N ARG A 121 8.64 16.08 3.90
CA ARG A 121 9.69 15.60 4.82
C ARG A 121 9.26 14.36 5.60
N ILE A 122 7.99 14.25 5.96
CA ILE A 122 7.51 13.11 6.76
C ILE A 122 7.40 11.87 5.87
N LEU A 123 6.77 11.98 4.69
CA LEU A 123 6.69 10.87 3.75
C LEU A 123 8.10 10.41 3.36
N LYS A 124 9.02 11.34 3.09
CA LYS A 124 10.41 10.99 2.76
C LYS A 124 11.12 10.21 3.87
N LYS A 125 10.84 10.50 5.14
CA LYS A 125 11.40 9.71 6.27
C LYS A 125 10.85 8.29 6.29
N ILE A 126 9.54 8.11 6.07
CA ILE A 126 8.91 6.79 6.05
C ILE A 126 9.45 5.98 4.87
N VAL A 127 9.41 6.55 3.67
CA VAL A 127 9.86 5.87 2.45
C VAL A 127 11.35 5.56 2.53
N SER A 128 12.20 6.53 2.90
CA SER A 128 13.63 6.29 3.09
C SER A 128 13.90 5.17 4.10
N TYR A 129 13.15 5.12 5.18
CA TYR A 129 13.35 4.09 6.19
C TYR A 129 13.04 2.68 5.65
N LEU A 130 11.93 2.55 4.90
CA LEU A 130 11.54 1.28 4.28
C LEU A 130 12.47 0.89 3.13
N THR A 131 12.94 1.86 2.34
CA THR A 131 13.98 1.65 1.34
C THR A 131 15.29 1.18 1.99
N ASP A 132 15.71 1.79 3.10
CA ASP A 132 16.93 1.36 3.80
C ASP A 132 16.79 -0.07 4.34
N ALA A 133 15.60 -0.45 4.83
CA ALA A 133 15.33 -1.82 5.26
C ALA A 133 15.40 -2.81 4.08
N TYR A 134 14.92 -2.43 2.89
CA TYR A 134 15.06 -3.25 1.68
C TYR A 134 16.53 -3.45 1.32
N GLU A 135 17.28 -2.36 1.24
CA GLU A 135 18.69 -2.42 0.88
C GLU A 135 19.50 -3.26 1.87
N ASP A 136 19.29 -3.06 3.17
CA ASP A 136 19.99 -3.82 4.21
C ASP A 136 19.62 -5.31 4.15
N PHE A 137 18.33 -5.67 4.23
CA PHE A 137 17.89 -7.07 4.35
C PHE A 137 17.93 -7.87 3.05
N VAL A 138 17.81 -7.21 1.89
CA VAL A 138 17.70 -7.88 0.59
C VAL A 138 18.96 -7.74 -0.25
N ASN A 139 19.56 -6.55 -0.32
CA ASN A 139 20.67 -6.29 -1.24
C ASN A 139 22.06 -6.45 -0.61
N TYR A 140 22.19 -6.16 0.69
CA TYR A 140 23.50 -6.10 1.36
C TYR A 140 23.76 -7.24 2.33
N TYR A 141 22.83 -8.20 2.45
CA TYR A 141 23.00 -9.41 3.24
C TYR A 141 23.31 -10.60 2.34
N ASP A 142 24.40 -11.29 2.64
CA ASP A 142 24.77 -12.58 2.04
C ASP A 142 24.70 -13.68 3.10
N GLU A 143 24.32 -14.90 2.70
CA GLU A 143 24.15 -16.01 3.64
C GLU A 143 25.47 -16.53 4.21
N ASP A 144 26.55 -16.45 3.43
CA ASP A 144 27.86 -16.97 3.81
C ASP A 144 28.70 -15.88 4.50
N GLU A 145 28.58 -14.64 4.05
CA GLU A 145 29.45 -13.52 4.47
C GLU A 145 28.75 -12.51 5.41
N GLY A 146 27.43 -12.60 5.57
CA GLY A 146 26.64 -11.65 6.38
C GLY A 146 26.47 -10.28 5.71
N TYR A 147 26.45 -9.20 6.49
CA TYR A 147 26.23 -7.85 5.94
C TYR A 147 27.52 -7.23 5.38
N PHE A 148 27.53 -6.88 4.10
CA PHE A 148 28.63 -6.12 3.49
C PHE A 148 28.57 -4.62 3.83
N TYR A 149 27.35 -4.10 3.98
CA TYR A 149 27.09 -2.70 4.25
C TYR A 149 25.73 -2.56 4.94
N LEU A 150 25.62 -1.59 5.85
CA LEU A 150 24.39 -1.30 6.57
C LEU A 150 24.09 0.20 6.51
N ARG A 151 22.93 0.55 5.96
CA ARG A 151 22.37 1.90 6.03
C ARG A 151 21.85 2.20 7.43
N ARG A 152 21.36 1.19 8.14
CA ARG A 152 20.91 1.30 9.53
C ARG A 152 21.66 0.29 10.40
N PRO A 153 22.60 0.73 11.26
CA PRO A 153 23.37 -0.18 12.12
C PRO A 153 22.50 -1.11 12.98
N ARG A 154 21.31 -0.65 13.39
CA ARG A 154 20.38 -1.47 14.18
C ARG A 154 19.85 -2.71 13.45
N HIS A 155 19.91 -2.74 12.12
CA HIS A 155 19.45 -3.88 11.33
C HIS A 155 20.36 -5.09 11.48
N GLU A 156 21.63 -4.91 11.86
CA GLU A 156 22.56 -5.99 12.20
C GLU A 156 22.04 -6.89 13.33
N LEU A 157 21.29 -6.30 14.27
CA LEU A 157 20.77 -6.99 15.44
C LEU A 157 19.52 -7.83 15.14
N ILE A 158 19.01 -7.77 13.91
CA ILE A 158 17.76 -8.41 13.51
C ILE A 158 18.12 -9.65 12.69
N VAL A 159 18.12 -10.80 13.34
CA VAL A 159 18.43 -12.07 12.68
C VAL A 159 17.38 -12.39 11.60
N LYS A 160 17.82 -13.07 10.53
CA LYS A 160 17.10 -13.28 9.27
C LYS A 160 15.64 -13.68 9.45
N GLU A 161 15.40 -14.67 10.31
CA GLU A 161 14.07 -15.23 10.62
C GLU A 161 13.06 -14.21 11.17
N PHE A 162 13.52 -13.07 11.72
CA PHE A 162 12.66 -12.01 12.25
C PHE A 162 12.59 -10.76 11.37
N GLN A 163 13.34 -10.69 10.26
CA GLN A 163 13.41 -9.48 9.44
C GLN A 163 12.05 -9.14 8.81
N ALA A 164 11.36 -10.11 8.22
CA ALA A 164 10.04 -9.90 7.62
C ALA A 164 9.03 -9.38 8.65
N LYS A 165 9.01 -10.00 9.84
CA LYS A 165 8.16 -9.56 10.96
C LYS A 165 8.51 -8.14 11.43
N TYR A 166 9.79 -7.82 11.51
CA TYR A 166 10.25 -6.48 11.88
C TYR A 166 9.81 -5.41 10.86
N VAL A 167 9.88 -5.72 9.57
CA VAL A 167 9.40 -4.84 8.50
C VAL A 167 7.88 -4.66 8.60
N GLN A 168 7.13 -5.75 8.80
CA GLN A 168 5.69 -5.72 9.02
C GLN A 168 5.30 -4.85 10.23
N GLU A 169 5.95 -5.05 11.37
CA GLU A 169 5.72 -4.24 12.57
C GLU A 169 6.09 -2.77 12.37
N SER A 170 7.16 -2.49 11.62
CA SER A 170 7.57 -1.12 11.29
C SER A 170 6.51 -0.44 10.42
N ALA A 171 6.01 -1.13 9.40
CA ALA A 171 4.94 -0.63 8.54
C ALA A 171 3.66 -0.36 9.34
N MET A 172 3.27 -1.27 10.25
CA MET A 172 2.13 -1.07 11.14
C MET A 172 2.29 0.18 12.03
N ARG A 173 3.49 0.39 12.60
CA ARG A 173 3.76 1.59 13.41
C ARG A 173 3.64 2.87 12.58
N PHE A 174 4.19 2.90 11.37
CA PHE A 174 4.02 4.04 10.47
C PHE A 174 2.58 4.25 10.06
N LEU A 175 1.83 3.18 9.77
CA LEU A 175 0.42 3.25 9.42
C LEU A 175 -0.39 3.88 10.56
N ARG A 176 -0.17 3.46 11.81
CA ARG A 176 -0.82 4.07 12.98
C ARG A 176 -0.46 5.54 13.16
N LEU A 177 0.78 5.94 12.87
CA LEU A 177 1.18 7.35 12.87
C LEU A 177 0.48 8.13 11.76
N PHE A 178 0.30 7.49 10.59
CA PHE A 178 -0.39 8.03 9.43
C PHE A 178 -1.89 8.21 9.66
N GLU A 179 -2.52 7.30 10.39
CA GLU A 179 -3.96 7.30 10.67
C GLU A 179 -4.33 8.04 11.98
N GLY A 180 -3.35 8.30 12.83
CA GLY A 180 -3.50 9.10 14.04
C GLY A 180 -3.78 10.58 13.75
N GLU A 181 -4.29 11.32 14.75
CA GLU A 181 -4.77 12.71 14.64
C GLU A 181 -3.77 13.69 14.00
N TYR A 182 -2.48 13.37 14.00
CA TYR A 182 -1.41 14.20 13.40
C TYR A 182 -1.57 14.42 11.88
N TYR A 183 -2.29 13.55 11.17
CA TYR A 183 -2.53 13.68 9.72
C TYR A 183 -3.95 14.13 9.35
N ARG A 184 -4.92 14.07 10.28
CA ARG A 184 -6.27 14.61 10.04
C ARG A 184 -6.32 16.13 10.04
N LEU A 185 -5.30 16.79 10.59
CA LEU A 185 -5.22 18.25 10.77
C LEU A 185 -4.23 18.95 9.82
N GLY A 186 -3.59 18.20 8.91
CA GLY A 186 -2.49 18.69 8.07
C GLY A 186 -2.66 18.50 6.56
N MET A 187 -3.85 18.07 6.11
CA MET A 187 -4.27 18.11 4.71
C MET A 187 -5.42 19.10 4.56
#